data_AF-A0A0R2HYA1-F1
#
_entry.id   AF-A0A0R2HYA1-F1
#
_cell.length_a   1.000
_cell.length_b   1.000
_cell.length_c   1.000
_cell.angle_alpha   90.00
_cell.angle_beta   90.00
_cell.angle_gamma   90.00
#
_symmetry.space_group_name_H-M   'P 1'
#
loop_
_entity.id
_entity.type
_entity.pdbx_description
1 polymer ?
#
loop_
_entity_poly.entity_id
_entity_poly.type
_entity_poly.pdbx_seq_one_letter_code
_entity_poly.pdbx_strand_id
1 'polypeptide(L)'
;MRFQTDAYKEKRDAYEKLKNKLASRVTQHQTALSSADEIYQKSKGSGFYSNNLDLPNKDADTTFRTLETELSTLFTTQKNDAASLQAASNKAIEKYNEYSDLYEAEKKNEADYKKEQEEKKRKEAEEKAKKK
;
A
#
# COMPACT_ATOMS: atom_id res chain seq x y z
N MET A 1 -31.79 8.81 14.41
CA MET A 1 -30.47 8.18 14.42
C MET A 1 -29.89 8.32 13.01
N ARG A 2 -28.63 8.69 12.84
CA ARG A 2 -27.96 8.79 11.52
C ARG A 2 -26.84 7.76 11.49
N PHE A 3 -26.99 6.74 10.67
CA PHE A 3 -25.99 5.68 10.50
C PHE A 3 -24.84 6.15 9.62
N GLN A 4 -23.62 5.68 9.92
CA GLN A 4 -22.42 6.00 9.16
C GLN A 4 -22.03 4.89 8.16
N THR A 5 -22.94 3.97 7.86
CA THR A 5 -22.73 2.79 7.00
C THR A 5 -22.07 3.18 5.66
N ASP A 6 -22.63 4.16 4.96
CA ASP A 6 -22.09 4.62 3.67
C ASP A 6 -20.70 5.25 3.81
N ALA A 7 -20.49 6.05 4.86
CA ALA A 7 -19.20 6.70 5.09
C ALA A 7 -18.08 5.69 5.40
N TYR A 8 -18.38 4.65 6.19
CA TYR A 8 -17.42 3.57 6.44
C TYR A 8 -17.18 2.72 5.21
N LYS A 9 -18.22 2.47 4.40
CA LYS A 9 -18.09 1.78 3.11
C LYS A 9 -17.16 2.54 2.17
N GLU A 10 -17.35 3.84 1.99
CA GLU A 10 -16.51 4.67 1.13
C GLU A 10 -15.04 4.63 1.56
N LYS A 11 -14.79 4.77 2.87
CA LYS A 11 -13.43 4.69 3.41
C LYS A 11 -12.82 3.30 3.20
N ARG A 12 -13.55 2.23 3.49
CA ARG A 12 -13.12 0.86 3.25
C ARG A 12 -12.74 0.65 1.78
N ASP A 13 -13.62 1.01 0.86
CA ASP A 13 -13.41 0.84 -0.59
C ASP A 13 -12.23 1.69 -1.09
N ALA A 14 -12.01 2.88 -0.51
CA ALA A 14 -10.85 3.71 -0.80
C ALA A 14 -9.53 3.06 -0.33
N TYR A 15 -9.49 2.53 0.89
CA TYR A 15 -8.31 1.84 1.42
C TYR A 15 -8.05 0.50 0.74
N GLU A 16 -9.09 -0.19 0.25
CA GLU A 16 -8.95 -1.39 -0.58
C GLU A 16 -8.21 -1.06 -1.89
N LYS A 17 -8.64 0.00 -2.58
CA LYS A 17 -7.95 0.47 -3.79
C LYS A 17 -6.52 0.89 -3.49
N LEU A 18 -6.30 1.59 -2.38
CA LEU A 18 -4.98 2.07 -1.99
C LEU A 18 -4.03 0.90 -1.67
N LYS A 19 -4.45 -0.08 -0.87
CA LYS A 19 -3.59 -1.24 -0.54
C LYS A 19 -3.21 -2.02 -1.80
N ASN A 20 -4.14 -2.19 -2.75
CA ASN A 20 -3.87 -2.94 -3.99
C ASN A 20 -2.88 -2.19 -4.88
N LYS A 21 -3.03 -0.85 -5.00
CA LYS A 21 -2.07 -0.01 -5.74
C LYS A 21 -0.69 -0.03 -5.10
N LEU A 22 -0.61 0.09 -3.77
CA LEU A 22 0.66 0.07 -3.05
C LEU A 22 1.35 -1.29 -3.17
N ALA A 23 0.62 -2.40 -3.02
CA ALA A 23 1.17 -3.74 -3.21
C ALA A 23 1.78 -3.92 -4.61
N SER A 24 1.07 -3.50 -5.66
CA SER A 24 1.59 -3.54 -7.02
C SER A 24 2.84 -2.67 -7.18
N ARG A 25 2.84 -1.47 -6.59
CA ARG A 25 3.99 -0.57 -6.64
C ARG A 25 5.20 -1.15 -5.90
N VAL A 26 5.00 -1.82 -4.76
CA VAL A 26 6.07 -2.51 -4.02
C VAL A 26 6.71 -3.57 -4.89
N THR A 27 5.91 -4.43 -5.53
CA THR A 27 6.43 -5.47 -6.41
C THR A 27 7.23 -4.87 -7.58
N GLN A 28 6.70 -3.86 -8.26
CA GLN A 28 7.39 -3.19 -9.37
C GLN A 28 8.72 -2.59 -8.93
N HIS A 29 8.74 -1.93 -7.78
CA HIS A 29 9.93 -1.29 -7.24
C HIS A 29 11.00 -2.32 -6.85
N GLN A 30 10.59 -3.41 -6.19
CA GLN A 30 11.50 -4.52 -5.85
C GLN A 30 12.09 -5.17 -7.10
N THR A 31 11.28 -5.42 -8.14
CA THR A 31 11.78 -5.95 -9.42
C THR A 31 12.79 -5.00 -10.06
N ALA A 32 12.49 -3.71 -10.13
CA ALA A 32 13.40 -2.72 -10.70
C ALA A 32 14.71 -2.63 -9.92
N LEU A 33 14.65 -2.66 -8.58
CA LEU A 33 15.83 -2.65 -7.72
C LEU A 33 16.70 -3.89 -7.95
N SER A 34 16.10 -5.08 -8.01
CA SER A 34 16.82 -6.33 -8.28
C SER A 34 17.47 -6.32 -9.66
N SER A 35 16.76 -5.87 -10.70
CA SER A 35 17.34 -5.75 -12.05
C SER A 35 18.50 -4.75 -12.10
N ALA A 36 18.39 -3.63 -11.39
CA ALA A 36 19.47 -2.66 -11.30
C ALA A 36 20.68 -3.24 -10.54
N ASP A 37 20.47 -3.95 -9.43
CA ASP A 37 21.54 -4.60 -8.66
C ASP A 37 22.25 -5.66 -9.51
N GLU A 38 21.53 -6.47 -10.28
CA GLU A 38 22.12 -7.43 -11.21
C GLU A 38 23.01 -6.75 -12.28
N ILE A 39 22.55 -5.64 -12.87
CA ILE A 39 23.33 -4.88 -13.86
C ILE A 39 24.59 -4.31 -13.20
N TYR A 40 24.46 -3.77 -11.99
CA TYR A 40 25.58 -3.23 -11.23
C TYR A 40 26.62 -4.30 -10.90
N GLN A 41 26.21 -5.45 -10.39
CA GLN A 41 27.14 -6.56 -10.11
C GLN A 41 27.80 -7.07 -11.40
N LYS A 42 27.07 -7.16 -12.51
CA LYS A 42 27.64 -7.49 -13.83
C LYS A 42 28.68 -6.47 -14.27
N SER A 43 28.46 -5.17 -14.06
CA SER A 43 29.45 -4.12 -14.39
C SER A 43 30.73 -4.20 -13.56
N LYS A 44 30.65 -4.66 -12.29
CA LYS A 44 31.85 -4.95 -11.49
C LYS A 44 32.61 -6.17 -11.98
N GLY A 45 31.88 -7.23 -12.36
CA GLY A 45 32.47 -8.49 -12.84
C GLY A 45 33.03 -8.44 -14.27
N SER A 46 32.54 -7.52 -15.11
CA SER A 46 32.95 -7.39 -16.52
C SER A 46 34.25 -6.60 -16.73
N GLY A 47 34.99 -6.31 -15.65
CA GLY A 47 36.40 -5.97 -15.73
C GLY A 47 36.70 -4.77 -16.62
N PHE A 48 36.42 -3.56 -16.12
CA PHE A 48 37.11 -2.35 -16.61
C PHE A 48 38.65 -2.43 -16.41
N TYR A 49 39.10 -3.40 -15.62
CA TYR A 49 40.47 -3.89 -15.56
C TYR A 49 40.74 -4.90 -16.67
N SER A 50 40.59 -4.49 -17.93
CA SER A 50 41.20 -5.27 -19.01
C SER A 50 42.71 -5.17 -18.85
N ASN A 51 43.35 -6.23 -18.35
CA ASN A 51 44.81 -6.37 -18.26
C ASN A 51 45.55 -6.31 -19.63
N ASN A 52 44.88 -5.85 -20.70
CA ASN A 52 45.35 -5.81 -22.08
C ASN A 52 45.22 -4.44 -22.76
N LEU A 53 44.78 -3.40 -22.05
CA LEU A 53 44.85 -2.02 -22.53
C LEU A 53 45.83 -1.27 -21.64
N ASP A 54 46.98 -0.93 -22.21
CA ASP A 54 48.01 -0.13 -21.55
C ASP A 54 47.38 1.14 -20.97
N LEU A 55 47.39 1.20 -19.63
CA LEU A 55 47.09 2.32 -18.75
C LEU A 55 45.62 2.78 -18.71
N PRO A 56 44.87 2.50 -17.62
CA PRO A 56 43.69 3.30 -17.32
C PRO A 56 44.13 4.76 -17.17
N ASN A 57 43.62 5.65 -18.03
CA ASN A 57 43.71 7.08 -17.79
C ASN A 57 43.23 7.35 -16.36
N LYS A 58 43.99 8.10 -15.57
CA LYS A 58 43.63 8.52 -14.21
C LYS A 58 42.22 9.15 -14.14
N ASP A 59 41.79 9.79 -15.23
CA ASP A 59 40.43 10.33 -15.39
C ASP A 59 39.37 9.22 -15.49
N ALA A 60 39.70 8.08 -16.10
CA ALA A 60 38.79 6.94 -16.21
C ALA A 60 38.58 6.25 -14.85
N ASP A 61 39.65 6.08 -14.04
CA ASP A 61 39.52 5.54 -12.67
C ASP A 61 38.71 6.51 -11.77
N THR A 62 38.98 7.81 -11.88
CA THR A 62 38.25 8.83 -11.12
C THR A 62 36.77 8.87 -11.51
N THR A 63 36.47 8.80 -12.81
CA THR A 63 35.10 8.76 -13.33
C THR A 63 34.38 7.49 -12.89
N PHE A 64 35.05 6.34 -12.94
CA PHE A 64 34.49 5.07 -12.51
C PHE A 64 34.14 5.06 -11.00
N ARG A 65 35.05 5.53 -10.14
CA ARG A 65 34.80 5.66 -8.69
C ARG A 65 33.66 6.63 -8.37
N THR A 66 33.55 7.72 -9.14
CA THR A 66 32.46 8.69 -9.01
C THR A 66 31.12 8.03 -9.35
N LEU A 67 31.03 7.36 -10.51
CA LEU A 67 29.85 6.61 -10.93
C LEU A 67 29.49 5.51 -9.93
N GLU A 68 30.46 4.79 -9.37
CA GLU A 68 30.23 3.77 -8.36
C GLU A 68 29.61 4.36 -7.08
N THR A 69 30.09 5.53 -6.66
CA THR A 69 29.58 6.25 -5.49
C THR A 69 28.16 6.77 -5.72
N GLU A 70 27.88 7.34 -6.89
CA GLU A 70 26.55 7.79 -7.29
C GLU A 70 25.55 6.63 -7.36
N LEU A 71 25.95 5.50 -7.97
CA LEU A 71 25.13 4.29 -8.03
C LEU A 71 24.83 3.75 -6.63
N SER A 72 25.84 3.66 -5.75
CA SER A 72 25.67 3.23 -4.35
C SER A 72 24.67 4.11 -3.58
N THR A 73 24.78 5.43 -3.77
CA THR A 73 23.86 6.42 -3.16
C THR A 73 22.44 6.25 -3.69
N LEU A 74 22.29 6.04 -5.00
CA LEU A 74 20.99 5.81 -5.64
C LEU A 74 20.36 4.52 -5.12
N PHE A 75 21.10 3.40 -5.06
CA PHE A 75 20.59 2.14 -4.49
C PHE A 75 20.16 2.29 -3.04
N THR A 76 20.92 3.04 -2.24
CA THR A 76 20.57 3.31 -0.84
C THR A 76 19.26 4.09 -0.74
N THR A 77 19.10 5.13 -1.56
CA THR A 77 17.86 5.92 -1.63
C THR A 77 16.68 5.04 -2.05
N GLN A 78 16.84 4.24 -3.09
CA GLN A 78 15.79 3.35 -3.58
C GLN A 78 15.41 2.26 -2.58
N LYS A 79 16.35 1.74 -1.77
CA LYS A 79 16.05 0.81 -0.67
C LYS A 79 15.22 1.49 0.43
N ASN A 80 15.55 2.73 0.79
CA ASN A 80 14.78 3.50 1.77
C ASN A 80 13.36 3.81 1.27
N ASP A 81 13.21 4.14 -0.02
CA ASP A 81 11.91 4.33 -0.66
C ASP A 81 11.08 3.03 -0.64
N ALA A 82 11.71 1.88 -0.89
CA ALA A 82 11.05 0.58 -0.82
C ALA A 82 10.51 0.28 0.59
N ALA A 83 11.31 0.56 1.63
CA ALA A 83 10.89 0.39 3.01
C ALA A 83 9.71 1.32 3.36
N SER A 84 9.76 2.58 2.92
CA SER A 84 8.69 3.56 3.10
C SER A 84 7.40 3.12 2.41
N LEU A 85 7.51 2.60 1.19
CA LEU A 85 6.39 2.08 0.42
C LEU A 85 5.77 0.83 1.07
N GLN A 86 6.59 -0.06 1.61
CA GLN A 86 6.12 -1.22 2.38
C GLN A 86 5.37 -0.78 3.64
N ALA A 87 5.90 0.19 4.38
CA ALA A 87 5.24 0.75 5.56
C ALA A 87 3.88 1.38 5.21
N ALA A 88 3.82 2.15 4.12
CA ALA A 88 2.57 2.71 3.62
C ALA A 88 1.57 1.61 3.21
N SER A 89 2.04 0.55 2.56
CA SER A 89 1.22 -0.61 2.17
C SER A 89 0.61 -1.29 3.40
N ASN A 90 1.42 -1.56 4.43
CA ASN A 90 0.96 -2.14 5.68
C ASN A 90 -0.07 -1.23 6.35
N LYS A 91 0.15 0.09 6.35
CA LYS A 91 -0.80 1.04 6.94
C LYS A 91 -2.13 1.07 6.20
N ALA A 92 -2.11 0.95 4.88
CA ALA A 92 -3.34 0.88 4.09
C ALA A 92 -4.12 -0.42 4.37
N ILE A 93 -3.43 -1.54 4.60
CA ILE A 93 -4.05 -2.81 5.00
C ILE A 93 -4.71 -2.66 6.38
N GLU A 94 -4.01 -2.11 7.37
CA GLU A 94 -4.57 -1.83 8.70
C GLU A 94 -5.85 -1.01 8.61
N LYS A 95 -5.81 0.10 7.86
CA LYS A 95 -6.97 0.99 7.71
C LYS A 95 -8.12 0.34 6.94
N TYR A 96 -7.82 -0.49 5.94
CA TYR A 96 -8.85 -1.28 5.25
C TYR A 96 -9.57 -2.22 6.22
N ASN A 97 -8.83 -2.92 7.09
CA ASN A 97 -9.43 -3.83 8.07
C ASN A 97 -10.27 -3.05 9.10
N GLU A 98 -9.72 -1.96 9.65
CA GLU A 98 -10.43 -1.08 10.59
C GLU A 98 -11.77 -0.59 10.02
N TYR A 99 -11.80 -0.08 8.79
CA TYR A 99 -13.03 0.38 8.18
C TYR A 99 -13.96 -0.74 7.72
N SER A 100 -13.44 -1.95 7.45
CA SER A 100 -14.26 -3.13 7.21
C SER A 100 -15.04 -3.52 8.47
N ASP A 101 -14.35 -3.57 9.61
CA ASP A 101 -14.97 -3.92 10.89
C ASP A 101 -16.02 -2.88 11.32
N LEU A 102 -15.69 -1.59 11.19
CA LEU A 102 -16.63 -0.49 11.46
C LEU A 102 -17.85 -0.54 10.54
N TYR A 103 -17.65 -0.84 9.25
CA TYR A 103 -18.75 -0.97 8.30
C TYR A 103 -19.70 -2.11 8.67
N GLU A 104 -19.19 -3.31 8.99
CA GLU A 104 -20.04 -4.44 9.36
C GLU A 104 -20.75 -4.22 10.69
N ALA A 105 -20.08 -3.61 11.68
CA ALA A 105 -20.69 -3.25 12.95
C ALA A 105 -21.84 -2.25 12.77
N GLU A 106 -21.62 -1.18 12.00
CA GLU A 106 -22.63 -0.15 11.76
C GLU A 106 -23.81 -0.70 10.95
N LYS A 107 -23.53 -1.53 9.95
CA LYS A 107 -24.56 -2.21 9.14
C LYS A 107 -25.45 -3.11 9.98
N LYS A 108 -24.88 -3.82 10.97
CA LYS A 108 -25.65 -4.62 11.93
C LYS A 108 -26.52 -3.72 12.81
N ASN A 109 -25.96 -2.64 13.38
CA ASN A 109 -26.70 -1.68 14.20
C ASN A 109 -27.88 -1.06 13.44
N GLU A 110 -27.67 -0.72 12.16
CA GLU A 110 -28.72 -0.19 11.29
C GLU A 110 -29.83 -1.20 11.03
N ALA A 111 -29.47 -2.47 10.78
CA ALA A 111 -30.44 -3.54 10.58
C ALA A 111 -31.27 -3.83 11.85
N ASP A 112 -30.62 -3.86 13.00
CA ASP A 112 -31.28 -4.10 14.29
C ASP A 112 -32.22 -2.95 14.65
N TYR A 113 -31.81 -1.70 14.43
CA TYR A 113 -32.69 -0.54 14.62
C TYR A 113 -33.91 -0.57 13.69
N LYS A 114 -33.73 -0.93 12.41
CA LYS A 114 -34.84 -1.06 11.46
C LYS A 114 -35.86 -2.11 11.91
N LYS A 115 -35.38 -3.27 12.36
CA LYS A 115 -36.26 -4.32 12.93
C LYS A 115 -37.01 -3.84 14.16
N GLU A 116 -36.33 -3.16 15.09
CA GLU A 116 -36.98 -2.63 16.30
C GLU A 116 -38.08 -1.61 15.95
N GLN A 117 -37.84 -0.74 14.96
CA GLN A 117 -38.82 0.24 14.49
C GLN A 117 -40.03 -0.43 13.82
N GLU A 118 -39.81 -1.48 13.03
CA GLU A 118 -40.89 -2.26 12.43
C GLU A 118 -41.73 -2.98 13.49
N GLU A 119 -41.10 -3.56 14.50
CA GLU A 119 -41.81 -4.24 15.58
C GLU A 119 -42.62 -3.27 16.44
N LYS A 120 -42.06 -2.08 16.75
CA LYS A 120 -42.78 -1.00 17.43
C LYS A 120 -44.01 -0.56 16.63
N LYS A 121 -43.85 -0.31 15.33
CA LYS A 121 -44.96 0.06 14.44
C LYS A 121 -46.04 -1.03 14.38
N ARG A 122 -45.65 -2.31 14.34
CA ARG A 122 -46.59 -3.44 14.33
C ARG A 122 -47.39 -3.50 15.64
N LYS A 123 -46.73 -3.40 16.80
CA LYS A 123 -47.39 -3.39 18.11
C LYS A 123 -48.36 -2.22 18.25
N GLU A 124 -47.95 -1.02 17.84
CA GLU A 124 -48.82 0.16 17.85
C GLU A 124 -50.06 -0.01 16.94
N ALA A 125 -49.89 -0.64 15.77
CA ALA A 125 -51.00 -0.92 14.86
C ALA A 125 -51.98 -1.95 15.45
N GLU A 126 -51.47 -3.02 16.07
CA GLU A 126 -52.29 -4.03 16.76
C GLU A 126 -53.07 -3.44 17.94
N GLU A 127 -52.44 -2.58 18.75
CA GLU A 127 -53.13 -1.90 19.85
C GLU A 127 -54.22 -0.94 19.37
N LYS A 128 -53.98 -0.19 18.29
CA LYS A 128 -55.00 0.67 17.68
C LYS A 128 -56.16 -0.12 17.10
N ALA A 129 -55.89 -1.29 16.52
CA ALA A 129 -56.94 -2.18 16.01
C ALA A 129 -57.79 -2.78 17.13
N LYS A 130 -57.19 -3.10 18.29
CA LYS A 130 -57.92 -3.63 19.47
C LYS A 130 -58.76 -2.59 20.23
N LYS A 131 -58.46 -1.30 20.05
CA LYS A 131 -59.17 -0.18 20.70
C LYS A 131 -60.30 0.41 19.84
N LYS A 132 -60.50 -0.09 18.62
CA LYS A 132 -61.64 0.21 17.74
C LYS A 132 -62.66 -0.89 17.79
#